data_AF-A0A3D0I7Q7-F1
#
_entry.id   AF-A0A3D0I7Q7-F1
#
_cell.length_a   1.000
_cell.length_b   1.000
_cell.length_c   1.000
_cell.angle_alpha   90.00
_cell.angle_beta   90.00
_cell.angle_gamma   90.00
#
_symmetry.space_group_name_H-M   'P 1'
#
loop_
_entity.id
_entity.type
_entity.pdbx_description
1 polymer ?
#
loop_
_entity_poly.entity_id
_entity_poly.type
_entity_poly.pdbx_seq_one_letter_code
_entity_poly.pdbx_strand_id
1 'polypeptide(L)' 'MEALVDSALRLAAPLLLAALGELLVERAGVLNIGVEGMMLCGAFAAFVAAVATGSPAVGILAGA' A
#
# COMPACT_ATOMS: atom_id res chain seq x y z
N MET A 1 -10.20 -17.68 -2.69
CA MET A 1 -11.17 -16.78 -2.04
C MET A 1 -11.02 -16.82 -0.52
N GLU A 2 -10.99 -18.01 0.10
CA GLU A 2 -10.64 -18.21 1.53
C GLU A 2 -9.36 -17.46 1.96
N ALA A 3 -8.24 -17.65 1.25
CA ALA A 3 -6.97 -17.01 1.59
C ALA A 3 -7.01 -15.47 1.53
N LEU A 4 -7.83 -14.89 0.66
CA LEU A 4 -7.98 -13.44 0.54
C LEU A 4 -8.71 -12.86 1.75
N VAL A 5 -9.78 -13.54 2.21
CA VAL A 5 -10.58 -13.11 3.36
C VAL A 5 -9.80 -13.26 4.67
N ASP A 6 -9.06 -14.35 4.87
CA ASP A 6 -8.18 -14.54 6.04
C ASP A 6 -7.09 -13.46 6.10
N SER A 7 -6.45 -13.17 4.95
CA SER A 7 -5.43 -12.11 4.86
C SER A 7 -6.02 -10.73 5.14
N ALA A 8 -7.22 -10.43 4.61
CA ALA A 8 -7.90 -9.16 4.81
C ALA A 8 -8.25 -8.94 6.29
N LEU A 9 -8.77 -9.95 6.98
CA LEU A 9 -9.10 -9.87 8.41
C LEU A 9 -7.86 -9.66 9.29
N ARG A 10 -6.75 -10.35 8.98
CA ARG A 10 -5.48 -10.20 9.71
C ARG A 10 -4.87 -8.82 9.53
N LEU A 11 -4.95 -8.27 8.32
CA LEU A 11 -4.38 -6.95 8.00
C LEU A 11 -5.30 -5.78 8.38
N ALA A 12 -6.61 -6.01 8.56
CA ALA A 12 -7.57 -4.94 8.85
C ALA A 12 -7.21 -4.12 10.09
N ALA A 13 -6.85 -4.77 11.21
CA ALA A 13 -6.51 -4.08 12.45
C ALA A 13 -5.26 -3.17 12.33
N PRO A 14 -4.09 -3.65 11.85
CA PRO A 14 -2.94 -2.78 11.67
C PRO A 14 -3.16 -1.69 10.61
N LEU A 15 -3.89 -1.98 9.53
CA LEU A 15 -4.22 -0.98 8.50
C LEU A 15 -5.12 0.14 9.05
N LEU A 16 -6.12 -0.20 9.87
CA LEU A 16 -6.97 0.79 10.53
C LEU A 16 -6.19 1.68 11.49
N LEU A 17 -5.25 1.10 12.25
CA LEU A 17 -4.39 1.89 13.14
C LEU A 17 -3.48 2.86 12.36
N ALA A 18 -2.90 2.40 11.24
CA ALA A 18 -2.11 3.26 10.37
C ALA A 18 -2.94 4.41 9.78
N ALA A 19 -4.13 4.10 9.24
CA ALA A 19 -5.05 5.08 8.66
C ALA A 19 -5.53 6.12 9.70
N LEU A 20 -5.80 5.70 10.94
CA LEU A 20 -6.15 6.62 12.02
C LEU A 20 -5.00 7.56 12.40
N GLY A 21 -3.77 7.05 12.41
CA GLY A 21 -2.57 7.85 12.65
C GLY A 21 -2.35 8.91 11.58
N GLU A 22 -2.51 8.53 10.31
CA GLU A 22 -2.44 9.43 9.17
C GLU A 22 -3.52 10.52 9.25
N LEU A 23 -4.79 10.12 9.47
CA LEU A 23 -5.91 11.05 9.65
C LEU A 23 -5.66 12.04 10.79
N LEU A 24 -5.15 11.58 11.95
CA LEU A 24 -4.83 12.47 13.07
C LEU A 24 -3.78 13.53 12.70
N VAL A 25 -2.75 13.12 11.97
CA VAL A 25 -1.65 13.99 11.52
C VAL A 25 -2.16 15.04 10.53
N GLU A 26 -3.02 14.64 9.58
CA GLU A 26 -3.70 15.57 8.68
C GLU A 26 -4.58 16.58 9.44
N ARG A 27 -5.33 16.10 10.44
CA ARG A 27 -6.20 16.96 11.27
C ARG A 27 -5.41 17.91 12.17
N ALA A 28 -4.17 17.58 12.50
CA ALA A 28 -3.23 18.47 13.22
C ALA A 28 -2.59 19.53 12.30
N GLY A 29 -2.93 19.56 11.01
CA GLY A 29 -2.41 20.52 10.04
C GLY A 29 -1.05 20.16 9.47
N VAL A 30 -0.55 18.94 9.72
CA VAL A 30 0.70 18.42 9.17
C VAL A 30 0.33 17.44 8.06
N LEU A 31 0.07 17.94 6.86
CA LEU A 31 -0.26 17.09 5.71
C LEU A 31 1.00 16.39 5.20
N ASN A 32 0.99 15.05 5.16
CA ASN A 32 2.13 14.25 4.70
C ASN A 32 1.96 13.74 3.26
N ILE A 33 2.02 14.66 2.29
CA ILE A 33 1.96 14.34 0.84
C ILE A 33 3.08 13.38 0.42
N GLY A 34 4.18 13.31 1.17
CA GLY A 34 5.29 12.42 0.87
C GLY A 34 4.89 10.94 0.88
N VAL A 35 4.00 10.54 1.81
CA VAL A 35 3.55 9.16 1.94
C VAL A 35 2.66 8.76 0.76
N GLU A 36 1.71 9.60 0.36
CA GLU A 36 0.88 9.35 -0.82
C GLU A 36 1.72 9.27 -2.10
N GLY A 37 2.75 10.11 -2.22
CA GLY A 37 3.71 10.03 -3.31
C GLY A 37 4.44 8.68 -3.35
N MET A 38 4.96 8.20 -2.21
CA MET A 38 5.65 6.92 -2.11
C MET A 38 4.73 5.73 -2.44
N MET A 39 3.49 5.75 -1.95
CA MET A 39 2.50 4.70 -2.23
C MET A 39 2.16 4.64 -3.73
N LEU A 40 1.92 5.78 -4.37
CA LEU A 40 1.64 5.84 -5.80
C LEU A 40 2.84 5.40 -6.65
N CYS A 41 4.05 5.81 -6.28
CA CYS A 41 5.27 5.41 -6.98
C CYS A 41 5.50 3.90 -6.88
N GLY A 42 5.35 3.30 -5.68
CA GLY A 42 5.46 1.86 -5.47
C GLY A 42 4.40 1.08 -6.24
N ALA A 43 3.14 1.52 -6.20
CA ALA A 43 2.05 0.89 -6.96
C ALA A 43 2.29 0.95 -8.47
N PHE A 44 2.75 2.09 -9.00
CA PHE A 44 3.09 2.24 -10.41
C PHE A 44 4.27 1.35 -10.81
N ALA A 45 5.35 1.35 -10.03
CA ALA A 45 6.52 0.50 -10.28
C ALA A 45 6.15 -1.00 -10.27
N ALA A 46 5.35 -1.44 -9.29
CA ALA A 46 4.86 -2.81 -9.22
C ALA A 46 4.04 -3.20 -10.45
N PHE A 47 3.12 -2.33 -10.87
CA PHE A 47 2.28 -2.58 -12.04
C PHE A 47 3.12 -2.67 -13.33
N VAL A 48 3.99 -1.69 -13.58
CA VAL A 48 4.83 -1.66 -14.78
C VAL A 48 5.74 -2.89 -14.83
N ALA A 49 6.38 -3.24 -13.72
CA ALA A 49 7.26 -4.41 -13.65
C ALA A 49 6.49 -5.73 -13.84
N ALA A 50 5.31 -5.87 -13.24
CA ALA A 50 4.45 -7.05 -13.42
C ALA A 50 4.00 -7.22 -14.88
N VAL A 51 3.61 -6.12 -15.54
CA VAL A 51 3.15 -6.14 -16.93
C VAL A 51 4.31 -6.40 -17.89
N ALA A 52 5.46 -5.74 -17.70
CA ALA A 52 6.62 -5.88 -18.58
C ALA A 52 7.26 -7.28 -18.51
N THR A 53 7.20 -7.94 -17.35
CA THR A 53 7.82 -9.26 -17.14
C THR A 53 6.84 -10.42 -17.17
N GLY A 54 5.53 -10.15 -17.13
CA GLY A 54 4.50 -11.16 -16.95
C GLY A 54 4.51 -11.86 -15.58
N SER A 55 5.34 -11.38 -14.63
CA SER A 55 5.53 -12.02 -13.32
C SER A 55 5.02 -11.12 -12.18
N PRO A 56 3.96 -11.55 -11.46
CA PRO A 56 3.48 -10.84 -10.28
C PRO A 56 4.54 -10.70 -9.18
N ALA A 57 5.44 -11.68 -9.05
CA ALA A 57 6.50 -11.65 -8.06
C ALA A 57 7.52 -10.53 -8.32
N VAL A 58 7.86 -10.30 -9.60
CA VAL A 58 8.75 -9.19 -9.99
C VAL A 58 8.06 -7.84 -9.76
N GLY A 59 6.75 -7.76 -9.99
CA GLY A 59 5.96 -6.59 -9.62
C GLY A 59 6.02 -6.28 -8.12
N ILE A 60 5.79 -7.28 -7.27
CA ILE A 60 5.84 -7.11 -5.81
C ILE A 60 7.23 -6.60 -5.38
N LEU A 61 8.31 -7.17 -5.92
CA LEU A 61 9.67 -6.74 -5.58
C LEU A 61 10.03 -5.33 -6.08
N ALA A 62 9.43 -4.90 -7.19
CA ALA A 62 9.71 -3.59 -7.78
C ALA A 62 8.96 -2.44 -7.09
N GLY A 63 7.82 -2.72 -6.44
CA GLY A 63 7.03 -1.72 -5.72
C GLY A 63 7.13 -1.80 -4.20
N ALA A 64 7.92 -2.73 -3.66
CA ALA A 64 8.26 -2.85 -2.24
C ALA A 64 9.44 -1.94 -1.88
#